data_AF-A0A3S0YAR7-F1
#
_entry.id   AF-A0A3S0YAR7-F1
#
_cell.length_a   1.000
_cell.length_b   1.000
_cell.length_c   1.000
_cell.angle_alpha   90.00
_cell.angle_beta   90.00
_cell.angle_gamma   90.00
#
_symmetry.space_group_name_H-M   'P 1'
#
loop_
_entity.id
_entity.type
_entity.pdbx_description
1 polymer ?
#
loop_
_entity_poly.entity_id
_entity_poly.type
_entity_poly.pdbx_seq_one_letter_code
_entity_poly.pdbx_strand_id
1 'polypeptide(L)'
;MSDLYCVFGNPIEHSKSPLIHNEFAQQTHQALEYTAKLAPLDGFADAWLAFVEKGGRGANVTVPFKGEAYALCDTLSKRAQRAKAVNTLTVGGNGLIYGDNTDGVGLIRDLKYHHVTLAGKRVLVVGAGGAVQGILEPLLAEQPSEVMVVNRTPEKAQQLAEAFADLGELHSGGFKAAKGPFDLVINGSSASLNGDLPPLPGNLFADGAWAYDMMYGAEETVFLKWAGTHGAKRLDGLGMLVEQAAEAFFLWRNVRPDTTHVRQTLRRMLNAG
;
A
#
# COMPACT_ATOMS: atom_id res chain seq x y z
N MET A 1 -18.76 22.04 12.99
CA MET A 1 -19.01 20.92 12.06
C MET A 1 -17.70 20.16 11.93
N SER A 2 -17.72 18.83 12.04
CA SER A 2 -16.52 18.01 11.89
C SER A 2 -16.11 17.92 10.42
N ASP A 3 -14.82 17.86 10.15
CA ASP A 3 -14.32 17.66 8.78
C ASP A 3 -14.62 16.22 8.31
N LEU A 4 -15.04 16.07 7.04
CA LEU A 4 -15.45 14.78 6.49
C LEU A 4 -14.32 14.15 5.67
N TYR A 5 -14.00 12.90 5.98
CA TYR A 5 -13.05 12.05 5.27
C TYR A 5 -13.66 10.70 4.92
N CYS A 6 -13.09 10.01 3.95
CA CYS A 6 -13.50 8.64 3.66
C CYS A 6 -12.39 7.80 3.01
N VAL A 7 -12.65 6.52 2.81
CA VAL A 7 -11.90 5.67 1.89
C VAL A 7 -12.82 5.22 0.75
N PHE A 8 -12.36 5.39 -0.49
CA PHE A 8 -13.00 4.85 -1.69
C PHE A 8 -12.35 3.56 -2.15
N GLY A 9 -13.17 2.58 -2.55
CA GLY A 9 -12.69 1.35 -3.19
C GLY A 9 -13.85 0.49 -3.70
N ASN A 10 -13.50 -0.59 -4.39
CA ASN A 10 -14.45 -1.58 -4.89
C ASN A 10 -13.76 -2.96 -4.99
N PRO A 11 -14.03 -3.91 -4.07
CA PRO A 11 -14.90 -3.79 -2.89
C PRO A 11 -14.31 -2.92 -1.77
N ILE A 12 -15.12 -2.52 -0.78
CA ILE A 12 -14.70 -1.66 0.34
C ILE A 12 -15.13 -2.12 1.74
N GLU A 13 -16.04 -3.09 1.82
CA GLU A 13 -16.75 -3.47 3.07
C GLU A 13 -15.82 -3.92 4.20
N HIS A 14 -14.69 -4.54 3.85
CA HIS A 14 -13.73 -5.05 4.82
C HIS A 14 -12.65 -4.03 5.22
N SER A 15 -12.71 -2.79 4.72
CA SER A 15 -11.71 -1.77 5.02
C SER A 15 -11.67 -1.46 6.50
N LYS A 16 -10.47 -1.54 7.08
CA LYS A 16 -10.22 -1.15 8.49
C LYS A 16 -9.85 0.33 8.63
N SER A 17 -9.77 1.09 7.52
CA SER A 17 -9.41 2.51 7.52
C SER A 17 -10.33 3.37 8.39
N PRO A 18 -11.67 3.19 8.40
CA PRO A 18 -12.54 3.95 9.31
C PRO A 18 -12.21 3.76 10.78
N LEU A 19 -11.95 2.52 11.21
CA LEU A 19 -11.54 2.24 12.58
C LEU A 19 -10.20 2.91 12.91
N ILE A 20 -9.21 2.79 12.02
CA ILE A 20 -7.88 3.40 12.19
C ILE A 20 -7.97 4.91 12.37
N HIS A 21 -8.66 5.61 11.46
CA HIS A 21 -8.74 7.06 11.49
C HIS A 21 -9.59 7.57 12.67
N ASN A 22 -10.59 6.81 13.11
CA ASN A 22 -11.34 7.12 14.34
C ASN A 22 -10.46 7.01 15.59
N GLU A 23 -9.64 5.96 15.70
CA GLU A 23 -8.68 5.82 16.82
C GLU A 23 -7.63 6.95 16.80
N PHE A 24 -7.10 7.29 15.63
CA PHE A 24 -6.19 8.43 15.49
C PHE A 24 -6.85 9.75 15.89
N ALA A 25 -8.10 9.98 15.47
CA ALA A 25 -8.85 11.18 15.82
C ALA A 25 -9.07 11.29 17.34
N GLN A 26 -9.46 10.19 18.00
CA GLN A 26 -9.63 10.14 19.45
C GLN A 26 -8.30 10.40 20.18
N GLN A 27 -7.25 9.71 19.77
CA GLN A 27 -5.91 9.83 20.35
C GLN A 27 -5.35 11.26 20.26
N THR A 28 -5.66 11.98 19.18
CA THR A 28 -5.10 13.31 18.89
C THR A 28 -6.08 14.45 19.12
N HIS A 29 -7.23 14.17 19.74
CA HIS A 29 -8.31 15.12 20.00
C HIS A 29 -8.77 15.91 18.75
N GLN A 30 -8.80 15.25 17.59
CA GLN A 30 -9.26 15.83 16.33
C GLN A 30 -10.75 15.54 16.11
N ALA A 31 -11.51 16.57 15.72
CA ALA A 31 -12.91 16.43 15.35
C ALA A 31 -13.05 16.14 13.84
N LEU A 32 -13.24 14.88 13.48
CA LEU A 32 -13.48 14.44 12.11
C LEU A 32 -14.43 13.25 12.04
N GLU A 33 -15.01 13.02 10.88
CA GLU A 33 -15.74 11.80 10.54
C GLU A 33 -15.00 11.06 9.43
N TYR A 34 -14.79 9.76 9.59
CA TYR A 34 -14.18 8.93 8.56
C TYR A 34 -15.07 7.74 8.19
N THR A 35 -15.44 7.63 6.91
CA THR A 35 -16.35 6.57 6.42
C THR A 35 -15.74 5.72 5.32
N ALA A 36 -16.30 4.54 5.06
CA ALA A 36 -16.02 3.76 3.86
C ALA A 36 -17.08 4.05 2.78
N LYS A 37 -16.66 4.24 1.53
CA LYS A 37 -17.54 4.52 0.39
C LYS A 37 -17.24 3.60 -0.77
N LEU A 38 -18.25 2.87 -1.22
CA LEU A 38 -18.18 2.07 -2.43
C LEU A 38 -18.31 3.02 -3.63
N ALA A 39 -17.33 3.03 -4.52
CA ALA A 39 -17.42 3.77 -5.78
C ALA A 39 -17.72 2.80 -6.95
N PRO A 40 -18.55 3.20 -7.93
CA PRO A 40 -18.73 2.44 -9.17
C PRO A 40 -17.42 2.36 -9.96
N LEU A 41 -17.20 1.25 -10.67
CA LEU A 41 -15.98 1.05 -11.47
C LEU A 41 -15.80 2.07 -12.60
N ASP A 42 -16.90 2.66 -13.06
CA ASP A 42 -17.00 3.65 -14.13
C ASP A 42 -17.41 5.04 -13.63
N GLY A 43 -17.46 5.23 -12.30
CA GLY A 43 -18.04 6.42 -11.66
C GLY A 43 -17.22 6.97 -10.49
N PHE A 44 -15.91 6.69 -10.43
CA PHE A 44 -15.06 7.13 -9.32
C PHE A 44 -14.98 8.66 -9.22
N ALA A 45 -14.75 9.36 -10.34
CA ALA A 45 -14.64 10.82 -10.36
C ALA A 45 -15.93 11.50 -9.86
N ASP A 46 -17.09 11.03 -10.33
CA ASP A 46 -18.40 11.53 -9.89
C ASP A 46 -18.64 11.26 -8.40
N ALA A 47 -18.27 10.07 -7.91
CA ALA A 47 -18.36 9.74 -6.49
C ALA A 47 -17.48 10.64 -5.61
N TRP A 48 -16.28 10.99 -6.09
CA TRP A 48 -15.42 11.97 -5.43
C TRP A 48 -16.06 13.37 -5.41
N LEU A 49 -16.53 13.87 -6.55
CA LEU A 49 -17.15 15.19 -6.65
C LEU A 49 -18.37 15.31 -5.73
N ALA A 50 -19.27 14.32 -5.75
CA ALA A 50 -20.44 14.28 -4.87
C ALA A 50 -20.08 14.21 -3.37
N PHE A 51 -18.90 13.67 -3.03
CA PHE A 51 -18.39 13.70 -1.65
C PHE A 51 -17.86 15.08 -1.27
N VAL A 52 -17.12 15.73 -2.16
CA VAL A 52 -16.61 17.10 -1.94
C VAL A 52 -17.75 18.11 -1.82
N GLU A 53 -18.80 18.00 -2.65
CA GLU A 53 -20.00 18.85 -2.58
C GLU A 53 -20.71 18.77 -1.22
N LYS A 54 -20.61 17.63 -0.52
CA LYS A 54 -21.15 17.42 0.83
C LYS A 54 -20.22 17.91 1.95
N GLY A 55 -19.10 18.56 1.61
CA GLY A 55 -18.10 19.05 2.56
C GLY A 55 -16.92 18.11 2.79
N GLY A 56 -16.73 17.11 1.93
CA GLY A 56 -15.56 16.22 1.94
C GLY A 56 -14.24 16.99 1.83
N ARG A 57 -13.29 16.74 2.75
CA ARG A 57 -11.98 17.41 2.79
C ARG A 57 -10.83 16.56 2.28
N GLY A 58 -10.98 15.23 2.31
CA GLY A 58 -9.97 14.32 1.80
C GLY A 58 -10.47 12.88 1.77
N ALA A 59 -9.80 12.04 1.02
CA ALA A 59 -10.11 10.61 1.00
C ALA A 59 -8.87 9.76 0.80
N ASN A 60 -8.84 8.57 1.41
CA ASN A 60 -7.99 7.52 0.92
C ASN A 60 -8.63 6.84 -0.31
N VAL A 61 -7.79 6.29 -1.16
CA VAL A 61 -8.20 5.56 -2.37
C VAL A 61 -7.50 4.20 -2.38
N THR A 62 -8.29 3.13 -2.45
CA THR A 62 -7.79 1.76 -2.59
C THR A 62 -8.16 1.19 -3.96
N VAL A 63 -7.90 -0.10 -4.17
CA VAL A 63 -8.20 -0.80 -5.41
C VAL A 63 -9.67 -0.60 -5.84
N PRO A 64 -9.93 -0.45 -7.15
CA PRO A 64 -8.99 -0.35 -8.27
C PRO A 64 -8.58 1.11 -8.64
N PHE A 65 -9.00 2.12 -7.87
CA PHE A 65 -9.11 3.51 -8.34
C PHE A 65 -7.83 4.37 -8.26
N LYS A 66 -6.69 3.82 -7.82
CA LYS A 66 -5.48 4.65 -7.60
C LYS A 66 -4.98 5.38 -8.85
N GLY A 67 -5.15 4.79 -10.04
CA GLY A 67 -4.81 5.41 -11.31
C GLY A 67 -5.81 6.50 -11.73
N GLU A 68 -7.10 6.29 -11.47
CA GLU A 68 -8.13 7.31 -11.73
C GLU A 68 -7.99 8.49 -10.77
N ALA A 69 -7.70 8.24 -9.49
CA ALA A 69 -7.38 9.26 -8.51
C ALA A 69 -6.15 10.08 -8.91
N TYR A 70 -5.14 9.45 -9.51
CA TYR A 70 -3.99 10.17 -10.06
C TYR A 70 -4.40 11.12 -11.19
N ALA A 71 -5.20 10.65 -12.15
CA ALA A 71 -5.66 11.46 -13.27
C ALA A 71 -6.60 12.60 -12.87
N LEU A 72 -7.31 12.44 -11.76
CA LEU A 72 -8.26 13.40 -11.20
C LEU A 72 -7.60 14.62 -10.52
N CYS A 73 -6.33 14.50 -10.10
CA CYS A 73 -5.68 15.53 -9.29
C CYS A 73 -5.20 16.73 -10.14
N ASP A 74 -5.43 17.95 -9.63
CA ASP A 74 -4.86 19.17 -10.20
C ASP A 74 -3.37 19.31 -9.87
N THR A 75 -2.99 18.86 -8.67
CA THR A 75 -1.61 18.90 -8.17
C THR A 75 -1.24 17.58 -7.51
N LEU A 76 0.03 17.20 -7.60
CA LEU A 76 0.50 15.91 -7.14
C LEU A 76 1.80 16.06 -6.36
N SER A 77 1.97 15.24 -5.32
CA SER A 77 3.25 15.06 -4.65
C SER A 77 4.29 14.43 -5.60
N LYS A 78 5.59 14.61 -5.31
CA LYS A 78 6.65 13.97 -6.12
C LYS A 78 6.51 12.45 -6.16
N ARG A 79 6.19 11.81 -5.03
CA ARG A 79 6.00 10.36 -4.93
C ARG A 79 4.76 9.88 -5.69
N ALA A 80 3.67 10.66 -5.68
CA ALA A 80 2.49 10.34 -6.48
C ALA A 80 2.73 10.51 -7.99
N GLN A 81 3.45 11.56 -8.40
CA GLN A 81 3.88 11.78 -9.78
C GLN A 81 4.70 10.60 -10.30
N ARG A 82 5.69 10.16 -9.52
CA ARG A 82 6.56 9.04 -9.87
C ARG A 82 5.78 7.73 -9.96
N ALA A 83 4.92 7.45 -8.97
CA ALA A 83 4.13 6.23 -8.94
C ALA A 83 3.04 6.16 -10.03
N LYS A 84 2.57 7.31 -10.55
CA LYS A 84 1.35 7.41 -11.38
C LYS A 84 0.12 6.78 -10.68
N ALA A 85 0.09 6.88 -9.35
CA ALA A 85 -0.93 6.31 -8.50
C ALA A 85 -1.10 7.18 -7.25
N VAL A 86 -2.36 7.49 -6.90
CA VAL A 86 -2.73 8.27 -5.71
C VAL A 86 -3.56 7.39 -4.77
N ASN A 87 -3.16 7.34 -3.50
CA ASN A 87 -3.92 6.66 -2.45
C ASN A 87 -4.49 7.65 -1.41
N THR A 88 -4.16 8.94 -1.51
CA THR A 88 -4.54 9.98 -0.55
C THR A 88 -4.87 11.27 -1.31
N LEU A 89 -6.13 11.68 -1.29
CA LEU A 89 -6.66 12.90 -1.88
C LEU A 89 -6.92 13.95 -0.80
N THR A 90 -6.70 15.21 -1.14
CA THR A 90 -6.99 16.37 -0.26
C THR A 90 -7.58 17.50 -1.09
N VAL A 91 -8.62 18.14 -0.56
CA VAL A 91 -9.13 19.41 -1.12
C VAL A 91 -8.35 20.55 -0.49
N GLY A 92 -7.54 21.24 -1.30
CA GLY A 92 -6.77 22.41 -0.87
C GLY A 92 -7.67 23.58 -0.48
N GLY A 93 -7.12 24.56 0.27
CA GLY A 93 -7.85 25.77 0.64
C GLY A 93 -8.31 26.63 -0.55
N ASN A 94 -7.70 26.43 -1.72
CA ASN A 94 -8.07 27.03 -3.00
C ASN A 94 -9.10 26.20 -3.80
N GLY A 95 -9.58 25.08 -3.24
CA GLY A 95 -10.51 24.16 -3.90
C GLY A 95 -9.86 23.16 -4.86
N LEU A 96 -8.55 23.26 -5.12
CA LEU A 96 -7.85 22.31 -6.00
C LEU A 96 -7.64 20.95 -5.31
N ILE A 97 -7.63 19.90 -6.11
CA ILE A 97 -7.41 18.53 -5.67
C ILE A 97 -5.90 18.26 -5.65
N TYR A 98 -5.39 17.96 -4.46
CA TYR A 98 -4.03 17.49 -4.26
C TYR A 98 -4.01 15.97 -4.05
N GLY A 99 -3.16 15.28 -4.80
CA GLY A 99 -2.95 13.84 -4.70
C GLY A 99 -1.60 13.47 -4.11
N ASP A 100 -1.61 12.48 -3.23
CA ASP A 100 -0.43 11.89 -2.63
C ASP A 100 -0.48 10.36 -2.62
N ASN A 101 0.68 9.73 -2.46
CA ASN A 101 0.84 8.29 -2.30
C ASN A 101 1.62 7.97 -1.03
N THR A 102 0.92 7.46 -0.02
CA THR A 102 1.48 7.12 1.29
C THR A 102 1.85 5.65 1.44
N ASP A 103 1.59 4.81 0.43
CA ASP A 103 1.81 3.35 0.50
C ASP A 103 3.29 3.01 0.80
N GLY A 104 4.22 3.61 0.05
CA GLY A 104 5.64 3.35 0.24
C GLY A 104 6.17 3.83 1.59
N VAL A 105 5.65 4.95 2.12
CA VAL A 105 5.97 5.36 3.51
C VAL A 105 5.46 4.31 4.49
N GLY A 106 4.23 3.81 4.28
CA GLY A 106 3.65 2.77 5.11
C GLY A 106 4.50 1.49 5.13
N LEU A 107 4.89 1.00 3.95
CA LEU A 107 5.72 -0.20 3.84
C LEU A 107 7.07 -0.03 4.54
N ILE A 108 7.80 1.05 4.25
CA ILE A 108 9.16 1.23 4.80
C ILE A 108 9.13 1.38 6.32
N ARG A 109 8.14 2.09 6.88
CA ARG A 109 8.00 2.20 8.34
C ARG A 109 7.70 0.85 8.99
N ASP A 110 6.85 0.04 8.36
CA ASP A 110 6.52 -1.27 8.91
C ASP A 110 7.70 -2.25 8.85
N LEU A 111 8.43 -2.27 7.72
CA LEU A 111 9.66 -3.04 7.59
C LEU A 111 10.70 -2.63 8.65
N LYS A 112 10.88 -1.33 8.89
CA LYS A 112 11.78 -0.80 9.92
C LYS A 112 11.33 -1.18 11.32
N TYR A 113 10.03 -1.13 11.61
CA TYR A 113 9.49 -1.60 12.88
C TYR A 113 9.81 -3.08 13.14
N HIS A 114 9.77 -3.91 12.10
CA HIS A 114 10.14 -5.32 12.17
C HIS A 114 11.65 -5.59 12.03
N HIS A 115 12.48 -4.54 12.04
CA HIS A 115 13.93 -4.61 11.89
C HIS A 115 14.40 -5.33 10.60
N VAL A 116 13.61 -5.23 9.53
CA VAL A 116 13.99 -5.73 8.21
C VAL A 116 14.96 -4.74 7.57
N THR A 117 16.19 -5.19 7.31
CA THR A 117 17.21 -4.37 6.63
C THR A 117 17.12 -4.58 5.13
N LEU A 118 17.09 -3.49 4.36
CA LEU A 118 17.01 -3.52 2.89
C LEU A 118 18.34 -3.18 2.21
N ALA A 119 19.21 -2.41 2.86
CA ALA A 119 20.49 -1.99 2.29
C ALA A 119 21.33 -3.21 1.89
N GLY A 120 21.76 -3.24 0.62
CA GLY A 120 22.55 -4.33 0.05
C GLY A 120 21.82 -5.68 -0.06
N LYS A 121 20.48 -5.69 0.04
CA LYS A 121 19.66 -6.91 -0.08
C LYS A 121 19.06 -7.09 -1.47
N ARG A 122 18.78 -8.35 -1.83
CA ARG A 122 18.02 -8.70 -3.04
C ARG A 122 16.54 -8.77 -2.71
N VAL A 123 15.73 -7.95 -3.38
CA VAL A 123 14.29 -7.85 -3.14
C VAL A 123 13.50 -8.29 -4.36
N LEU A 124 12.54 -9.18 -4.19
CA LEU A 124 11.56 -9.54 -5.21
C LEU A 124 10.23 -8.87 -4.89
N VAL A 125 9.62 -8.20 -5.87
CA VAL A 125 8.28 -7.62 -5.79
C VAL A 125 7.37 -8.31 -6.79
N VAL A 126 6.25 -8.84 -6.32
CA VAL A 126 5.29 -9.59 -7.12
C VAL A 126 4.05 -8.73 -7.35
N GLY A 127 3.77 -8.44 -8.61
CA GLY A 127 2.69 -7.57 -9.06
C GLY A 127 3.21 -6.29 -9.73
N ALA A 128 2.32 -5.57 -10.41
CA ALA A 128 2.60 -4.30 -11.07
C ALA A 128 1.40 -3.33 -11.00
N GLY A 129 0.62 -3.40 -9.91
CA GLY A 129 -0.54 -2.54 -9.67
C GLY A 129 -0.17 -1.24 -8.94
N GLY A 130 -1.16 -0.38 -8.67
CA GLY A 130 -0.97 0.93 -8.04
C GLY A 130 -0.29 0.89 -6.66
N ALA A 131 -0.51 -0.17 -5.88
CA ALA A 131 0.21 -0.36 -4.61
C ALA A 131 1.70 -0.64 -4.84
N VAL A 132 2.04 -1.52 -5.80
CA VAL A 132 3.43 -1.80 -6.17
C VAL A 132 4.10 -0.53 -6.70
N GLN A 133 3.44 0.21 -7.58
CA GLN A 133 3.93 1.50 -8.07
C GLN A 133 4.26 2.48 -6.93
N GLY A 134 3.40 2.57 -5.92
CA GLY A 134 3.56 3.46 -4.77
C GLY A 134 4.70 3.09 -3.82
N ILE A 135 5.15 1.84 -3.81
CA ILE A 135 6.24 1.40 -2.93
C ILE A 135 7.62 1.43 -3.58
N LEU A 136 7.72 1.45 -4.92
CA LEU A 136 8.99 1.23 -5.62
C LEU A 136 10.03 2.31 -5.32
N GLU A 137 9.66 3.59 -5.37
CA GLU A 137 10.60 4.69 -5.09
C GLU A 137 11.11 4.63 -3.64
N PRO A 138 10.25 4.53 -2.60
CA PRO A 138 10.73 4.38 -1.22
C PRO A 138 11.53 3.09 -0.98
N LEU A 139 11.20 1.99 -1.68
CA LEU A 139 11.96 0.73 -1.60
C LEU A 139 13.37 0.88 -2.16
N LEU A 140 13.52 1.49 -3.35
CA LEU A 140 14.82 1.74 -3.98
C LEU A 140 15.66 2.75 -3.18
N ALA A 141 15.02 3.72 -2.52
CA ALA A 141 15.69 4.69 -1.67
C ALA A 141 16.40 4.05 -0.45
N GLU A 142 16.00 2.84 -0.03
CA GLU A 142 16.66 2.08 1.03
C GLU A 142 17.89 1.28 0.54
N GLN A 143 18.30 1.50 -0.72
CA GLN A 143 19.52 0.99 -1.34
C GLN A 143 19.68 -0.54 -1.31
N PRO A 144 18.67 -1.31 -1.74
CA PRO A 144 18.86 -2.74 -2.02
C PRO A 144 19.94 -2.94 -3.09
N SER A 145 20.63 -4.08 -3.05
CA SER A 145 21.60 -4.43 -4.10
C SER A 145 20.91 -4.71 -5.43
N GLU A 146 19.68 -5.20 -5.38
CA GLU A 146 18.87 -5.57 -6.53
C GLU A 146 17.38 -5.50 -6.16
N VAL A 147 16.56 -4.93 -7.02
CA VAL A 147 15.10 -5.12 -6.98
C VAL A 147 14.66 -5.83 -8.26
N MET A 148 13.86 -6.88 -8.12
CA MET A 148 13.22 -7.55 -9.25
C MET A 148 11.70 -7.41 -9.15
N VAL A 149 11.04 -6.94 -10.20
CA VAL A 149 9.58 -6.89 -10.30
C VAL A 149 9.10 -7.99 -11.23
N VAL A 150 8.21 -8.85 -10.75
CA VAL A 150 7.56 -9.86 -11.61
C VAL A 150 6.06 -9.68 -11.63
N ASN A 151 5.46 -9.89 -12.80
CA ASN A 151 4.02 -9.77 -12.95
C ASN A 151 3.46 -10.81 -13.92
N ARG A 152 2.16 -11.11 -13.80
CA ARG A 152 1.45 -12.02 -14.72
C ARG A 152 1.57 -11.55 -16.18
N THR A 153 1.52 -10.24 -16.38
CA THR A 153 1.75 -9.57 -17.68
C THR A 153 3.15 -8.93 -17.61
N PRO A 154 4.19 -9.56 -18.17
CA PRO A 154 5.58 -9.12 -18.05
C PRO A 154 5.80 -7.67 -18.51
N GLU A 155 5.07 -7.23 -19.51
CA GLU A 155 5.16 -5.89 -20.11
C GLU A 155 4.86 -4.81 -19.07
N LYS A 156 3.94 -5.06 -18.13
CA LYS A 156 3.67 -4.12 -17.04
C LYS A 156 4.84 -4.01 -16.06
N ALA A 157 5.53 -5.11 -15.78
CA ALA A 157 6.72 -5.08 -14.94
C ALA A 157 7.87 -4.34 -15.63
N GLN A 158 8.02 -4.54 -16.94
CA GLN A 158 9.01 -3.84 -17.75
C GLN A 158 8.79 -2.33 -17.76
N GLN A 159 7.54 -1.88 -17.95
CA GLN A 159 7.20 -0.46 -17.88
C GLN A 159 7.55 0.16 -16.52
N LEU A 160 7.41 -0.60 -15.43
CA LEU A 160 7.86 -0.15 -14.11
C LEU A 160 9.39 -0.10 -14.01
N ALA A 161 10.10 -1.10 -14.52
CA ALA A 161 11.56 -1.08 -14.54
C ALA A 161 12.10 0.15 -15.27
N GLU A 162 11.56 0.46 -16.44
CA GLU A 162 11.95 1.62 -17.24
C GLU A 162 11.63 2.95 -16.54
N ALA A 163 10.46 3.06 -15.88
CA ALA A 163 10.03 4.28 -15.21
C ALA A 163 10.80 4.63 -13.92
N PHE A 164 11.51 3.66 -13.35
CA PHE A 164 12.28 3.79 -12.10
C PHE A 164 13.78 3.49 -12.28
N ALA A 165 14.24 3.33 -13.53
CA ALA A 165 15.64 2.99 -13.84
C ALA A 165 16.65 4.04 -13.36
N ASP A 166 16.22 5.29 -13.12
CA ASP A 166 17.04 6.36 -12.58
C ASP A 166 17.30 6.24 -11.06
N LEU A 167 16.62 5.32 -10.36
CA LEU A 167 16.66 5.20 -8.90
C LEU A 167 17.47 4.01 -8.38
N GLY A 168 17.82 3.04 -9.21
CA GLY A 168 18.64 1.88 -8.81
C GLY A 168 18.57 0.71 -9.80
N GLU A 169 19.21 -0.41 -9.45
CA GLU A 169 19.17 -1.63 -10.25
C GLU A 169 17.82 -2.33 -10.11
N LEU A 170 16.99 -2.21 -11.15
CA LEU A 170 15.63 -2.74 -11.22
C LEU A 170 15.49 -3.68 -12.41
N HIS A 171 15.29 -4.96 -12.14
CA HIS A 171 15.00 -5.98 -13.15
C HIS A 171 13.49 -6.25 -13.23
N SER A 172 13.04 -6.73 -14.38
CA SER A 172 11.63 -7.06 -14.60
C SER A 172 11.42 -8.35 -15.37
N GLY A 173 10.27 -9.00 -15.16
CA GLY A 173 9.84 -10.08 -16.05
C GLY A 173 8.51 -10.73 -15.66
N GLY A 174 8.23 -11.88 -16.28
CA GLY A 174 7.16 -12.77 -15.83
C GLY A 174 7.58 -13.60 -14.60
N PHE A 175 6.65 -14.35 -14.01
CA PHE A 175 6.95 -15.17 -12.81
C PHE A 175 8.13 -16.15 -13.00
N LYS A 176 8.31 -16.71 -14.20
CA LYS A 176 9.44 -17.61 -14.52
C LYS A 176 10.80 -16.91 -14.54
N ALA A 177 10.83 -15.58 -14.62
CA ALA A 177 12.07 -14.82 -14.58
C ALA A 177 12.63 -14.70 -13.15
N ALA A 178 11.79 -14.87 -12.11
CA ALA A 178 12.21 -14.78 -10.72
C ALA A 178 13.20 -15.91 -10.39
N LYS A 179 14.49 -15.56 -10.30
CA LYS A 179 15.57 -16.49 -9.96
C LYS A 179 16.20 -16.07 -8.64
N GLY A 180 15.83 -16.77 -7.58
CA GLY A 180 16.33 -16.56 -6.23
C GLY A 180 17.82 -16.93 -6.04
N PRO A 181 18.32 -16.85 -4.80
CA PRO A 181 17.57 -16.52 -3.58
C PRO A 181 17.45 -15.00 -3.34
N PHE A 182 16.30 -14.55 -2.80
CA PHE A 182 16.01 -13.18 -2.39
C PHE A 182 15.94 -13.08 -0.86
N ASP A 183 16.42 -11.98 -0.30
CA ASP A 183 16.35 -11.70 1.15
C ASP A 183 14.95 -11.24 1.58
N LEU A 184 14.19 -10.63 0.67
CA LEU A 184 12.82 -10.19 0.88
C LEU A 184 11.98 -10.44 -0.37
N VAL A 185 10.82 -11.08 -0.21
CA VAL A 185 9.80 -11.22 -1.27
C VAL A 185 8.53 -10.50 -0.83
N ILE A 186 8.15 -9.46 -1.55
CA ILE A 186 6.94 -8.66 -1.33
C ILE A 186 5.87 -9.09 -2.33
N ASN A 187 4.75 -9.62 -1.86
CA ASN A 187 3.56 -9.87 -2.65
C ASN A 187 2.62 -8.67 -2.61
N GLY A 188 2.56 -7.93 -3.71
CA GLY A 188 1.59 -6.85 -3.95
C GLY A 188 0.55 -7.20 -5.02
N SER A 189 0.38 -8.50 -5.33
CA SER A 189 -0.57 -8.96 -6.33
C SER A 189 -1.98 -9.10 -5.77
N SER A 190 -2.99 -8.96 -6.62
CA SER A 190 -4.38 -9.22 -6.23
C SER A 190 -4.70 -10.71 -6.06
N ALA A 191 -3.75 -11.62 -6.31
CA ALA A 191 -3.98 -13.07 -6.17
C ALA A 191 -4.36 -13.45 -4.73
N SER A 192 -3.75 -12.80 -3.74
CA SER A 192 -4.08 -13.01 -2.33
C SER A 192 -5.53 -12.67 -1.98
N LEU A 193 -6.20 -11.76 -2.72
CA LEU A 193 -7.64 -11.47 -2.52
C LEU A 193 -8.54 -12.64 -2.92
N ASN A 194 -8.08 -13.47 -3.86
CA ASN A 194 -8.82 -14.64 -4.34
C ASN A 194 -8.37 -15.94 -3.67
N GLY A 195 -7.42 -15.88 -2.72
CA GLY A 195 -6.79 -17.07 -2.14
C GLY A 195 -5.86 -17.82 -3.11
N ASP A 196 -5.41 -17.16 -4.18
CA ASP A 196 -4.52 -17.75 -5.17
C ASP A 196 -3.04 -17.53 -4.82
N LEU A 197 -2.20 -18.50 -5.17
CA LEU A 197 -0.74 -18.38 -5.09
C LEU A 197 -0.19 -17.99 -6.48
N PRO A 198 0.56 -16.89 -6.61
CA PRO A 198 1.31 -16.62 -7.84
C PRO A 198 2.26 -17.78 -8.14
N PRO A 199 2.41 -18.22 -9.40
CA PRO A 199 3.22 -19.41 -9.77
C PRO A 199 4.72 -19.12 -9.67
N LEU A 200 5.19 -18.99 -8.44
CA LEU A 200 6.56 -18.67 -8.04
C LEU A 200 7.35 -19.96 -7.78
N PRO A 201 8.66 -19.99 -8.10
CA PRO A 201 9.49 -21.15 -7.79
C PRO A 201 9.71 -21.31 -6.27
N GLY A 202 9.87 -22.55 -5.79
CA GLY A 202 10.03 -22.82 -4.34
C GLY A 202 11.38 -22.38 -3.77
N ASN A 203 12.41 -22.22 -4.60
CA ASN A 203 13.77 -21.84 -4.17
C ASN A 203 14.00 -20.32 -4.20
N LEU A 204 12.97 -19.52 -3.95
CA LEU A 204 13.06 -18.06 -3.98
C LEU A 204 13.71 -17.45 -2.75
N PHE A 205 13.62 -18.09 -1.59
CA PHE A 205 13.97 -17.48 -0.32
C PHE A 205 15.43 -17.78 0.05
N ALA A 206 16.18 -16.75 0.40
CA ALA A 206 17.48 -16.91 1.06
C ALA A 206 17.30 -17.42 2.50
N ASP A 207 18.38 -17.93 3.09
CA ASP A 207 18.38 -18.29 4.50
C ASP A 207 18.06 -17.07 5.37
N GLY A 208 17.01 -17.19 6.19
CA GLY A 208 16.54 -16.10 7.05
C GLY A 208 15.76 -14.99 6.34
N ALA A 209 15.38 -15.19 5.08
CA ALA A 209 14.60 -14.25 4.28
C ALA A 209 13.22 -13.94 4.86
N TRP A 210 12.65 -12.83 4.40
CA TRP A 210 11.29 -12.39 4.72
C TRP A 210 10.34 -12.57 3.53
N ALA A 211 9.12 -12.97 3.82
CA ALA A 211 7.99 -12.90 2.93
C ALA A 211 7.00 -11.87 3.50
N TYR A 212 6.66 -10.88 2.69
CA TYR A 212 5.76 -9.80 3.05
C TYR A 212 4.55 -9.83 2.11
N ASP A 213 3.34 -10.00 2.62
CA ASP A 213 2.12 -9.83 1.81
C ASP A 213 1.53 -8.45 2.10
N MET A 214 1.24 -7.66 1.06
CA MET A 214 0.54 -6.37 1.26
C MET A 214 -0.91 -6.56 1.71
N MET A 215 -1.45 -7.78 1.60
CA MET A 215 -2.74 -8.15 2.18
C MET A 215 -2.62 -8.46 3.66
N TYR A 216 -3.73 -8.31 4.37
CA TYR A 216 -3.86 -8.60 5.79
C TYR A 216 -5.19 -9.32 6.05
N GLY A 217 -5.25 -10.11 7.12
CA GLY A 217 -6.42 -10.88 7.47
C GLY A 217 -6.32 -11.50 8.86
N ALA A 218 -7.43 -12.11 9.30
CA ALA A 218 -7.45 -12.95 10.51
C ALA A 218 -6.57 -14.19 10.31
N GLU A 219 -6.71 -14.83 9.16
CA GLU A 219 -5.84 -15.92 8.75
C GLU A 219 -4.66 -15.44 7.92
N GLU A 220 -3.56 -16.18 8.03
CA GLU A 220 -2.40 -16.05 7.17
C GLU A 220 -2.79 -16.34 5.70
N THR A 221 -2.33 -15.50 4.78
CA THR A 221 -2.63 -15.65 3.34
C THR A 221 -2.00 -16.92 2.77
N VAL A 222 -2.52 -17.41 1.64
CA VAL A 222 -1.95 -18.59 0.95
C VAL A 222 -0.48 -18.36 0.58
N PHE A 223 -0.11 -17.14 0.18
CA PHE A 223 1.27 -16.76 -0.10
C PHE A 223 2.16 -16.87 1.16
N LEU A 224 1.73 -16.33 2.30
CA LEU A 224 2.52 -16.39 3.53
C LEU A 224 2.64 -17.83 4.06
N LYS A 225 1.55 -18.61 4.02
CA LYS A 225 1.57 -20.04 4.38
C LYS A 225 2.58 -20.80 3.53
N TRP A 226 2.54 -20.61 2.20
CA TRP A 226 3.49 -21.19 1.26
C TRP A 226 4.94 -20.72 1.50
N ALA A 227 5.16 -19.44 1.76
CA ALA A 227 6.50 -18.93 2.04
C ALA A 227 7.08 -19.52 3.33
N GLY A 228 6.24 -19.72 4.36
CA GLY A 228 6.61 -20.38 5.61
C GLY A 228 7.06 -21.82 5.42
N THR A 229 6.42 -22.59 4.52
CA THR A 229 6.88 -23.96 4.20
C THR A 229 8.21 -24.00 3.46
N HIS A 230 8.67 -22.87 2.92
CA HIS A 230 9.98 -22.68 2.29
C HIS A 230 10.99 -21.94 3.19
N GLY A 231 10.71 -21.84 4.50
CA GLY A 231 11.66 -21.32 5.49
C GLY A 231 11.67 -19.80 5.68
N ALA A 232 10.79 -19.05 5.01
CA ALA A 232 10.72 -17.60 5.15
C ALA A 232 10.05 -17.17 6.47
N LYS A 233 10.56 -16.09 7.05
CA LYS A 233 9.83 -15.32 8.08
C LYS A 233 8.67 -14.58 7.42
N ARG A 234 7.55 -14.42 8.12
CA ARG A 234 6.29 -13.96 7.51
C ARG A 234 5.82 -12.66 8.14
N LEU A 235 5.42 -11.70 7.29
CA LEU A 235 4.79 -10.44 7.66
C LEU A 235 3.60 -10.18 6.73
N ASP A 236 2.49 -9.72 7.28
CA ASP A 236 1.33 -9.30 6.50
C ASP A 236 1.24 -7.76 6.42
N GLY A 237 0.27 -7.27 5.67
CA GLY A 237 0.14 -5.85 5.34
C GLY A 237 -0.48 -4.99 6.43
N LEU A 238 -0.78 -5.54 7.61
CA LEU A 238 -1.53 -4.79 8.63
C LEU A 238 -0.74 -3.58 9.12
N GLY A 239 0.58 -3.73 9.31
CA GLY A 239 1.42 -2.62 9.75
C GLY A 239 1.54 -1.54 8.68
N MET A 240 1.82 -1.92 7.42
CA MET A 240 1.76 -0.98 6.28
C MET A 240 0.43 -0.23 6.21
N LEU A 241 -0.72 -0.89 6.43
CA LEU A 241 -2.04 -0.26 6.45
C LEU A 241 -2.14 0.84 7.51
N VAL A 242 -1.64 0.60 8.72
CA VAL A 242 -1.68 1.57 9.82
C VAL A 242 -0.70 2.73 9.55
N GLU A 243 0.50 2.43 9.08
CA GLU A 243 1.55 3.43 8.84
C GLU A 243 1.21 4.37 7.67
N GLN A 244 0.63 3.86 6.58
CA GLN A 244 0.17 4.71 5.48
C GLN A 244 -1.01 5.59 5.91
N ALA A 245 -1.88 5.09 6.79
CA ALA A 245 -3.02 5.85 7.31
C ALA A 245 -2.54 6.96 8.25
N ALA A 246 -1.52 6.71 9.07
CA ALA A 246 -0.92 7.73 9.92
C ALA A 246 -0.24 8.83 9.10
N GLU A 247 0.36 8.48 7.96
CA GLU A 247 0.90 9.46 7.03
C GLU A 247 -0.20 10.29 6.35
N ALA A 248 -1.31 9.67 5.92
CA ALA A 248 -2.47 10.39 5.38
C ALA A 248 -3.10 11.32 6.44
N PHE A 249 -3.24 10.84 7.69
CA PHE A 249 -3.73 11.63 8.81
C PHE A 249 -2.82 12.84 9.07
N PHE A 250 -1.50 12.65 9.02
CA PHE A 250 -0.55 13.76 9.14
C PHE A 250 -0.71 14.79 8.02
N LEU A 251 -0.90 14.36 6.76
CA LEU A 251 -1.14 15.27 5.64
C LEU A 251 -2.41 16.12 5.83
N TRP A 252 -3.47 15.53 6.37
CA TRP A 252 -4.75 16.23 6.55
C TRP A 252 -4.83 17.07 7.82
N ARG A 253 -4.24 16.59 8.91
CA ARG A 253 -4.43 17.14 10.27
C ARG A 253 -3.19 17.82 10.82
N ASN A 254 -2.05 17.67 10.15
CA ASN A 254 -0.74 18.16 10.60
C ASN A 254 -0.37 17.65 12.02
N VAL A 255 -0.87 16.47 12.39
CA VAL A 255 -0.58 15.79 13.65
C VAL A 255 -0.24 14.33 13.33
N ARG A 256 0.84 13.80 13.92
CA ARG A 256 1.26 12.41 13.70
C ARG A 256 0.77 11.54 14.86
N PRO A 257 -0.16 10.59 14.61
CA PRO A 257 -0.65 9.69 15.65
C PRO A 257 0.39 8.60 15.98
N ASP A 258 0.24 7.95 17.14
CA ASP A 258 1.03 6.75 17.48
C ASP A 258 0.36 5.52 16.88
N THR A 259 1.10 4.79 16.05
CA THR A 259 0.64 3.63 15.30
C THR A 259 0.71 2.33 16.09
N THR A 260 1.51 2.27 17.16
CA THR A 260 1.81 1.03 17.88
C THR A 260 0.56 0.45 18.54
N HIS A 261 -0.18 1.30 19.26
CA HIS A 261 -1.40 0.88 19.94
C HIS A 261 -2.48 0.43 18.94
N VAL A 262 -2.71 1.22 17.89
CA VAL A 262 -3.73 0.93 16.87
C VAL A 262 -3.46 -0.39 16.17
N ARG A 263 -2.20 -0.64 15.76
CA ARG A 263 -1.80 -1.92 15.16
C ARG A 263 -2.06 -3.11 16.09
N GLN A 264 -1.70 -3.01 17.37
CA GLN A 264 -1.92 -4.09 18.35
C GLN A 264 -3.42 -4.36 18.57
N THR A 265 -4.23 -3.31 18.64
CA THR A 265 -5.69 -3.42 18.77
C THR A 265 -6.30 -4.09 17.55
N LEU A 266 -5.93 -3.66 16.34
CA LEU A 266 -6.40 -4.29 15.11
C LEU A 266 -6.01 -5.76 15.00
N ARG A 267 -4.76 -6.11 15.36
CA ARG A 267 -4.34 -7.52 15.36
C ARG A 267 -5.19 -8.36 16.30
N ARG A 268 -5.46 -7.86 17.52
CA ARG A 268 -6.34 -8.56 18.48
C ARG A 268 -7.75 -8.74 17.93
N MET A 269 -8.32 -7.72 17.29
CA MET A 269 -9.65 -7.81 16.69
C MET A 269 -9.72 -8.79 15.53
N LEU A 270 -8.69 -8.83 14.67
CA LEU A 270 -8.61 -9.80 13.57
C LEU A 270 -8.50 -11.23 14.09
N ASN A 271 -7.78 -11.46 15.19
CA ASN A 271 -7.62 -12.80 15.76
C ASN A 271 -8.84 -13.28 16.57
N ALA A 272 -9.77 -12.38 16.91
CA ALA A 272 -10.92 -12.68 17.76
C ALA A 272 -12.22 -12.92 16.99
N GLY A 273 -12.24 -12.62 15.68
CA GLY A 273 -13.37 -12.87 14.78
C GLY A 273 -13.13 -14.12 13.94
#